data_AF-A0A0D7DX68-F1
#
_entry.id   AF-A0A0D7DX68-F1
#
_cell.length_a   1.000
_cell.length_b   1.000
_cell.length_c   1.000
_cell.angle_alpha   90.00
_cell.angle_beta   90.00
_cell.angle_gamma   90.00
#
_symmetry.space_group_name_H-M   'P 1'
#
loop_
_entity.id
_entity.type
_entity.pdbx_description
1 polymer ?
#
loop_
_entity_poly.entity_id
_entity_poly.type
_entity_poly.pdbx_seq_one_letter_code
_entity_poly.pdbx_strand_id
1 'polypeptide(L)'
;VGVIIGAAFGAIVSSMVGDIIMPIIGAITGGLDFSNYFTPLSKSVTASTLVEAKTQGAVLAWGHFLTVTLNFLIVAFVLFMVIRTMNRWKRKQEAAPGPPKPTPEVELLGEIRDLLKKN
;
A
#
# COMPACT_ATOMS: atom_id res chain seq x y z
N VAL A 1 7.64 -8.23 15.69
CA VAL A 1 6.35 -7.53 15.50
C VAL A 1 6.23 -6.90 14.11
N GLY A 2 7.17 -6.05 13.67
CA GLY A 2 7.10 -5.39 12.34
C GLY A 2 6.97 -6.33 11.13
N VAL A 3 7.68 -7.47 11.14
CA VAL A 3 7.60 -8.48 10.06
C VAL A 3 6.21 -9.13 9.98
N ILE A 4 5.61 -9.45 11.13
CA ILE A 4 4.28 -10.09 11.21
C ILE A 4 3.19 -9.13 10.72
N ILE A 5 3.27 -7.85 11.13
CA ILE A 5 2.34 -6.81 10.69
C ILE A 5 2.50 -6.55 9.18
N GLY A 6 3.73 -6.52 8.67
CA GLY A 6 4.01 -6.37 7.24
C GLY A 6 3.40 -7.49 6.40
N ALA A 7 3.52 -8.74 6.85
CA ALA A 7 2.92 -9.89 6.18
C ALA A 7 1.37 -9.84 6.18
N ALA A 8 0.76 -9.54 7.34
CA ALA A 8 -0.69 -9.42 7.46
C ALA A 8 -1.26 -8.27 6.62
N PHE A 9 -0.58 -7.12 6.61
CA PHE A 9 -0.98 -5.97 5.81
C PHE A 9 -0.89 -6.27 4.31
N GLY A 10 0.19 -6.91 3.86
CA GLY A 10 0.34 -7.35 2.47
C GLY A 10 -0.81 -8.27 2.03
N ALA A 11 -1.23 -9.21 2.88
CA ALA A 11 -2.36 -10.10 2.61
C ALA A 11 -3.69 -9.33 2.47
N ILE A 12 -3.95 -8.36 3.36
CA ILE A 12 -5.14 -7.50 3.28
C ILE A 12 -5.17 -6.71 1.98
N VAL A 13 -4.06 -6.10 1.59
CA VAL A 13 -3.99 -5.34 0.33
C VAL A 13 -4.17 -6.29 -0.86
N SER A 14 -3.54 -7.46 -0.85
CA SER A 14 -3.70 -8.45 -1.92
C SER A 14 -5.15 -8.93 -2.07
N SER A 15 -5.87 -9.16 -0.97
CA SER A 15 -7.31 -9.51 -0.99
C SER A 15 -8.16 -8.35 -1.49
N MET A 16 -7.90 -7.12 -1.06
CA MET A 16 -8.60 -5.95 -1.59
C MET A 16 -8.42 -5.81 -3.11
N VAL A 17 -7.23 -6.09 -3.64
CA VAL A 17 -7.00 -6.04 -5.08
C VAL A 17 -7.65 -7.24 -5.80
N GLY A 18 -7.41 -8.45 -5.32
CA GLY A 18 -7.88 -9.68 -5.96
C GLY A 18 -9.40 -9.87 -5.88
N ASP A 19 -10.00 -9.54 -4.74
CA ASP A 19 -11.40 -9.87 -4.45
C ASP A 19 -12.35 -8.70 -4.68
N ILE A 20 -11.84 -7.45 -4.72
CA ILE A 20 -12.67 -6.25 -4.93
C ILE A 20 -12.30 -5.54 -6.23
N ILE A 21 -11.03 -5.19 -6.43
CA ILE A 21 -10.62 -4.39 -7.60
C ILE A 21 -10.70 -5.22 -8.90
N MET A 22 -10.18 -6.44 -8.91
CA MET A 22 -10.16 -7.30 -10.11
C MET A 22 -11.57 -7.64 -10.64
N PRO A 23 -12.57 -7.99 -9.80
CA PRO A 23 -13.94 -8.18 -10.28
C PRO A 23 -14.57 -6.92 -10.87
N ILE A 24 -14.27 -5.74 -10.31
CA ILE A 24 -14.76 -4.46 -10.85
C ILE A 24 -14.12 -4.16 -12.21
N ILE A 25 -12.80 -4.34 -12.32
CA ILE A 25 -12.08 -4.19 -13.59
C ILE A 25 -12.64 -5.19 -14.60
N GLY A 26 -12.80 -6.46 -14.21
CA GLY A 26 -13.39 -7.51 -15.02
C GLY A 26 -14.81 -7.16 -15.48
N ALA A 27 -15.66 -6.64 -14.60
CA ALA A 27 -17.02 -6.23 -14.96
C ALA A 27 -17.03 -5.09 -15.99
N ILE A 28 -16.10 -4.13 -15.89
CA ILE A 28 -15.99 -2.99 -16.82
C ILE A 28 -15.38 -3.41 -18.16
N THR A 29 -14.41 -4.34 -18.16
CA THR A 29 -13.72 -4.82 -19.36
C THR A 29 -14.44 -5.98 -20.06
N GLY A 30 -15.61 -6.40 -19.57
CA GLY A 30 -16.45 -7.43 -20.21
C GLY A 30 -16.04 -8.87 -19.86
N GLY A 31 -15.49 -9.11 -18.68
CA GLY A 31 -15.04 -10.41 -18.20
C GLY A 31 -13.61 -10.77 -18.61
N LEU A 32 -12.80 -9.79 -18.98
CA LEU A 32 -11.38 -10.00 -19.29
C LEU A 32 -10.60 -10.34 -18.01
N ASP A 33 -10.59 -11.62 -17.67
CA ASP A 33 -9.62 -12.20 -16.76
C ASP A 33 -8.32 -12.46 -17.53
N PHE A 34 -7.37 -11.53 -17.43
CA PHE A 34 -6.02 -11.68 -17.97
C PHE A 34 -5.34 -12.95 -17.44
N SER A 35 -5.75 -13.46 -16.28
CA SER A 35 -5.16 -14.67 -15.70
C SER A 35 -5.42 -15.94 -16.52
N ASN A 36 -6.32 -15.93 -17.52
CA ASN A 36 -6.53 -17.06 -18.44
C ASN A 36 -5.89 -16.85 -19.84
N TYR A 37 -5.17 -15.74 -20.04
CA TYR A 37 -4.45 -15.52 -21.29
C TYR A 37 -3.09 -16.21 -21.26
N PHE A 38 -2.95 -17.22 -22.11
CA PHE A 38 -1.71 -17.94 -22.27
C PHE A 38 -1.47 -18.37 -23.71
N THR A 39 -0.20 -18.51 -24.05
CA THR A 39 0.23 -19.08 -25.33
C THR A 39 0.81 -20.47 -25.06
N PRO A 40 0.19 -21.56 -25.56
CA PRO A 40 0.75 -22.89 -25.42
C PRO A 40 2.02 -23.02 -26.26
N LEU A 41 3.10 -23.55 -25.67
CA LEU A 41 4.37 -23.81 -26.38
C LEU A 41 4.50 -25.27 -26.81
N SER A 42 3.54 -26.12 -26.44
CA SER A 42 3.48 -27.53 -26.80
C SER A 42 2.20 -27.82 -27.57
N LYS A 43 2.28 -28.68 -28.60
CA LYS A 43 1.12 -29.18 -29.36
C LYS A 43 0.18 -30.06 -28.53
N SER A 44 0.60 -30.45 -27.31
CA SER A 44 -0.17 -31.26 -26.36
C SER A 44 -1.17 -30.45 -25.53
N VAL A 45 -1.13 -29.12 -25.60
CA VAL A 45 -2.00 -28.25 -24.79
C VAL A 45 -3.24 -27.90 -25.60
N THR A 46 -4.35 -28.56 -25.28
CA THR A 46 -5.66 -28.33 -25.92
C THR A 46 -6.69 -27.74 -24.97
N ALA A 47 -6.34 -27.56 -23.69
CA ALA A 47 -7.23 -27.00 -22.68
C ALA A 47 -7.44 -25.49 -22.84
N SER A 48 -8.66 -25.04 -22.53
CA SER A 48 -9.10 -23.63 -22.58
C SER A 48 -8.86 -22.86 -21.27
N THR A 49 -8.36 -23.53 -20.22
CA THR A 49 -8.09 -22.92 -18.91
C THR A 49 -6.60 -23.01 -18.57
N LEU A 50 -6.06 -21.97 -17.94
CA LEU A 50 -4.61 -21.89 -17.68
C LEU A 50 -4.14 -22.98 -16.69
N VAL A 51 -5.04 -23.43 -15.80
CA VAL A 51 -4.79 -24.50 -14.82
C VAL A 51 -4.57 -25.84 -15.50
N GLU A 52 -5.41 -26.20 -16.48
CA GLU A 52 -5.28 -27.45 -17.24
C GLU A 52 -4.19 -27.37 -18.32
N ALA A 53 -3.96 -26.19 -18.87
CA ALA A 53 -2.89 -25.98 -19.83
C ALA A 53 -1.50 -26.17 -19.20
N LYS A 54 -1.32 -25.72 -17.94
CA LYS A 54 -0.07 -25.93 -17.17
C LYS A 54 0.21 -27.40 -16.87
N THR A 55 -0.81 -28.25 -16.75
CA THR A 55 -0.63 -29.68 -16.49
C THR A 55 -0.35 -30.48 -17.76
N GLN A 56 -0.80 -29.99 -18.92
CA GLN A 56 -0.62 -30.63 -20.23
C GLN A 56 0.70 -30.27 -20.94
N GLY A 57 1.41 -29.24 -20.49
CA GLY A 57 2.71 -28.87 -21.04
C GLY A 57 3.20 -27.48 -20.65
N ALA A 58 4.31 -27.06 -21.27
CA ALA A 58 4.86 -25.72 -21.08
C ALA A 58 3.96 -24.67 -21.74
N VAL A 59 3.60 -23.66 -20.94
CA VAL A 59 2.65 -22.62 -21.32
C VAL A 59 3.20 -21.25 -20.91
N LEU A 60 3.26 -20.30 -21.84
CA LEU A 60 3.60 -18.91 -21.55
C LEU A 60 2.33 -18.20 -21.06
N ALA A 61 2.19 -18.12 -19.75
CA ALA A 61 1.11 -17.43 -19.05
C ALA A 61 1.36 -15.92 -18.96
N TRP A 62 1.47 -15.24 -20.11
CA TRP A 62 1.72 -13.80 -20.18
C TRP A 62 0.61 -12.99 -19.52
N GLY A 63 -0.62 -13.50 -19.57
CA GLY A 63 -1.76 -12.90 -18.93
C GLY A 63 -1.68 -12.91 -17.40
N HIS A 64 -1.31 -14.05 -16.80
CA HIS A 64 -1.05 -14.13 -15.37
C HIS A 64 0.10 -13.20 -14.94
N PHE A 65 1.16 -13.09 -15.73
CA PHE A 65 2.25 -12.14 -15.46
C PHE A 65 1.77 -10.69 -15.44
N LEU A 66 0.92 -10.31 -16.40
CA LEU A 66 0.30 -8.99 -16.42
C LEU A 66 -0.59 -8.76 -15.19
N THR A 67 -1.40 -9.75 -14.80
CA THR A 67 -2.22 -9.69 -13.58
C THR A 67 -1.37 -9.45 -12.33
N VAL A 68 -0.27 -10.19 -12.17
CA VAL A 68 0.64 -10.02 -11.02
C VAL A 68 1.32 -8.66 -11.03
N THR A 69 1.72 -8.17 -12.21
CA THR A 69 2.34 -6.85 -12.37
C THR A 69 1.35 -5.72 -12.03
N LEU A 70 0.10 -5.82 -12.49
CA LEU A 70 -0.96 -4.88 -12.13
C LEU A 70 -1.24 -4.91 -10.63
N ASN A 71 -1.32 -6.10 -10.02
CA ASN A 71 -1.49 -6.23 -8.57
C ASN A 71 -0.34 -5.55 -7.81
N PHE A 72 0.90 -5.78 -8.21
CA PHE A 72 2.07 -5.12 -7.62
C PHE A 72 1.98 -3.59 -7.73
N LEU A 73 1.59 -3.05 -8.89
CA LEU A 73 1.41 -1.62 -9.09
C LEU A 73 0.31 -1.04 -8.19
N ILE A 74 -0.81 -1.74 -8.03
CA ILE A 74 -1.91 -1.30 -7.16
C ILE A 74 -1.48 -1.34 -5.68
N VAL A 75 -0.84 -2.41 -5.24
CA VAL A 75 -0.28 -2.53 -3.87
C VAL A 75 0.70 -1.39 -3.60
N ALA A 76 1.63 -1.14 -4.53
CA ALA A 76 2.58 -0.04 -4.42
C ALA A 76 1.88 1.32 -4.38
N PHE A 77 0.85 1.52 -5.19
CA PHE A 77 0.05 2.75 -5.22
C PHE A 77 -0.70 2.98 -3.90
N VAL A 78 -1.33 1.94 -3.34
CA VAL A 78 -2.02 2.00 -2.05
C VAL A 78 -1.02 2.30 -0.93
N LEU A 79 0.12 1.61 -0.89
CA LEU A 79 1.16 1.85 0.10
C LEU A 79 1.70 3.30 0.00
N PHE A 80 1.93 3.78 -1.22
CA PHE A 80 2.32 5.16 -1.48
C PHE A 80 1.27 6.15 -0.97
N MET A 81 -0.02 5.89 -1.21
CA MET A 81 -1.10 6.76 -0.74
C MET A 81 -1.19 6.80 0.79
N VAL A 82 -1.00 5.67 1.47
CA VAL A 82 -0.96 5.59 2.93
C VAL A 82 0.22 6.39 3.48
N ILE A 83 1.43 6.17 2.96
CA ILE A 83 2.63 6.91 3.39
C ILE A 83 2.47 8.41 3.11
N ARG A 84 1.93 8.78 1.95
CA ARG A 84 1.65 10.18 1.60
C ARG A 84 0.65 10.82 2.57
N THR A 85 -0.40 10.10 2.95
CA THR A 85 -1.43 10.59 3.88
C THR A 85 -0.86 10.75 5.28
N MET A 86 -0.10 9.76 5.76
CA MET A 86 0.61 9.83 7.04
C MET A 86 1.62 10.98 7.06
N ASN A 87 2.42 11.18 6.01
CA ASN A 87 3.34 12.31 5.90
C ASN A 87 2.61 13.65 5.86
N ARG A 88 1.45 13.72 5.21
CA ARG A 88 0.59 14.91 5.20
C ARG A 88 0.05 15.23 6.59
N TRP A 89 -0.34 14.22 7.37
CA TRP A 89 -0.86 14.40 8.73
C TRP A 89 0.24 14.74 9.73
N LYS A 90 1.42 14.11 9.63
CA LYS A 90 2.59 14.49 10.42
C LYS A 90 3.00 15.95 10.18
N ARG A 91 3.08 16.39 8.91
CA ARG A 91 3.32 17.82 8.60
C ARG A 91 2.24 18.76 9.15
N LYS A 92 1.00 18.27 9.30
CA LYS A 92 -0.11 19.06 9.88
C LYS A 92 -0.03 19.14 11.41
N GLN A 93 0.55 18.13 12.06
CA GLN A 93 0.82 18.13 13.50
C GLN A 93 2.08 18.93 13.85
N GLU A 94 3.07 18.98 12.96
CA GLU A 94 4.26 19.84 13.11
C GLU A 94 3.99 21.33 12.83
N ALA A 95 2.79 21.71 12.39
CA ALA A 95 2.42 23.11 12.15
C ALA A 95 2.07 23.90 13.44
N ALA A 96 2.29 23.31 14.61
CA ALA A 96 2.43 24.08 15.84
C ALA A 96 3.46 23.41 16.75
N PRO A 97 4.77 23.68 16.57
CA PRO A 97 5.59 23.81 17.76
C PRO A 97 4.93 24.96 18.53
N GLY A 98 4.31 24.64 19.67
CA GLY A 98 3.94 25.70 20.62
C GLY A 98 5.16 26.60 20.83
N PRO A 99 4.96 27.89 21.20
CA PRO A 99 6.06 28.81 21.45
C PRO A 99 7.17 28.08 22.20
N PRO A 100 8.44 28.19 21.76
CA PRO A 100 9.53 27.47 22.39
C PRO A 100 9.39 27.62 23.91
N LYS A 101 9.43 26.49 24.64
CA LYS A 101 9.42 26.55 26.11
C LYS A 101 10.46 27.59 26.51
N PRO A 102 10.12 28.56 27.37
CA PRO A 102 11.08 29.58 27.78
C PRO A 102 12.35 28.86 28.27
N THR A 103 13.51 29.42 27.95
CA THR A 103 14.75 28.88 28.52
C THR A 103 14.66 28.98 30.05
N PRO A 104 15.34 28.10 30.80
CA PRO A 104 15.31 28.12 32.27
C PRO A 104 15.64 29.50 32.84
N GLU A 105 16.49 30.27 32.16
CA GLU A 105 16.79 31.66 32.50
C GLU A 105 15.58 32.59 32.39
N VAL A 106 14.75 32.44 31.36
CA VAL A 106 13.54 33.26 31.18
C VAL A 106 12.47 32.90 32.21
N GLU A 107 12.40 31.64 32.66
CA GLU A 107 11.54 31.22 33.77
C GLU A 107 12.02 31.83 35.09
N LEU A 108 13.32 31.72 35.40
CA LEU A 108 13.93 32.30 36.61
C LEU A 108 13.78 33.83 36.64
N LEU A 109 13.97 34.51 35.51
CA LEU A 109 13.76 35.97 35.42
C LEU A 109 12.29 36.35 35.62
N GLY A 110 11.35 35.50 35.20
CA GLY A 110 9.92 35.66 35.48
C GLY A 110 9.62 35.55 36.98
N GLU A 111 10.17 34.54 37.65
CA GLU A 111 10.05 34.34 39.09
C GLU A 111 10.67 35.50 39.88
N ILE A 112 11.87 35.96 39.49
CA ILE A 112 12.54 37.11 40.13
C ILE A 112 11.72 38.39 40.00
N ARG A 113 11.13 38.65 38.82
CA ARG A 113 10.24 39.80 38.60
C ARG A 113 9.04 39.76 39.55
N ASP A 114 8.43 38.59 39.70
CA ASP A 114 7.23 38.43 40.53
C ASP A 114 7.56 38.54 42.03
N LEU A 115 8.74 38.09 42.45
CA LEU A 115 9.27 38.30 43.80
C LEU A 115 9.60 39.77 44.11
N LEU A 116 10.15 40.50 43.13
CA LEU A 116 10.41 41.94 43.26
C LEU A 116 9.14 42.77 43.33
N LYS A 117 8.09 42.38 42.60
CA LYS A 117 6.80 43.09 42.61
C LYS A 117 6.01 42.90 43.92
N LYS A 118 6.37 41.87 44.69
CA LYS A 118 5.73 41.50 45.96
C LYS A 118 6.39 42.14 47.18
N ASN A 119 7.60 42.68 47.04
CA ASN A 119 8.30 43.47 48.06
C ASN A 119 8.19 44.96 47.77
#